data_AF-A0A1B9KHL3-F1
#
_entry.id   AF-A0A1B9KHL3-F1
#
_cell.length_a   1.000
_cell.length_b   1.000
_cell.length_c   1.000
_cell.angle_alpha   90.00
_cell.angle_beta   90.00
_cell.angle_gamma   90.00
#
_symmetry.space_group_name_H-M   'P 1'
#
loop_
_entity.id
_entity.type
_entity.pdbx_description
1 polymer ?
#
loop_
_entity_poly.entity_id
_entity_poly.type
_entity_poly.pdbx_seq_one_letter_code
_entity_poly.pdbx_strand_id
1 'polypeptide(L)' 'MTDYTIEDPRYTKAQVCAYVGNLDLSTLDKWIAAKKFPKPDLYLGRQPRWKLSTVNFYLEQKEQEYQEKQKNNQSVRLSI' A
#
# COMPACT_ATOMS: atom_id res chain seq x y z
N MET A 1 6.11 -0.79 34.74
CA MET A 1 6.47 -0.69 33.31
C MET A 1 5.19 -0.89 32.52
N THR A 2 4.60 0.19 32.02
CA THR A 2 3.48 0.07 31.08
C THR A 2 4.07 -0.34 29.74
N ASP A 3 3.82 -1.59 29.38
CA ASP A 3 4.07 -2.13 28.05
C ASP A 3 3.11 -1.40 27.11
N TYR A 4 3.56 -0.27 26.54
CA TYR A 4 2.87 0.38 25.44
C TYR A 4 3.11 -0.49 24.22
N THR A 5 2.36 -1.58 24.10
CA THR A 5 2.19 -2.27 22.82
C THR A 5 1.64 -1.22 21.86
N ILE A 6 2.52 -0.69 21.01
CA ILE A 6 2.15 0.22 19.93
C ILE A 6 1.26 -0.61 19.01
N GLU A 7 -0.04 -0.55 19.24
CA GLU A 7 -1.00 -1.22 18.35
C GLU A 7 -0.88 -0.59 16.97
N ASP A 8 -0.73 -1.45 15.97
CA ASP A 8 -0.64 -1.05 14.57
C ASP A 8 -1.92 -0.30 14.16
N PRO A 9 -1.82 1.00 13.84
CA PRO A 9 -2.99 1.82 13.56
C PRO A 9 -3.80 1.26 12.40
N ARG A 10 -5.13 1.22 12.56
CA ARG A 10 -6.05 0.73 11.53
C ARG A 10 -6.73 1.88 10.80
N TYR A 11 -6.33 2.09 9.55
CA TYR A 11 -6.85 3.15 8.70
C TYR A 11 -8.14 2.75 8.01
N THR A 12 -9.07 3.70 7.98
CA THR A 12 -10.25 3.65 7.11
C THR A 12 -9.85 3.80 5.65
N LYS A 13 -10.77 3.44 4.75
CA LYS A 13 -10.57 3.61 3.30
C LYS A 13 -10.14 5.05 2.92
N ALA A 14 -10.77 6.06 3.50
CA ALA A 14 -10.43 7.46 3.24
C ALA A 14 -9.01 7.82 3.72
N GLN A 15 -8.59 7.31 4.88
CA GLN A 15 -7.25 7.53 5.40
C GLN A 15 -6.19 6.83 4.54
N VAL A 16 -6.45 5.60 4.08
CA VAL A 16 -5.55 4.91 3.13
C VAL A 16 -5.40 5.71 1.84
N CYS A 17 -6.51 6.18 1.28
CA CYS A 17 -6.51 7.03 0.09
C CYS A 17 -5.67 8.30 0.27
N ALA A 18 -5.84 9.01 1.39
CA ALA A 18 -5.04 10.18 1.71
C ALA A 18 -3.54 9.82 1.85
N TYR A 19 -3.26 8.73 2.56
CA TYR A 19 -1.90 8.27 2.85
C TYR A 19 -1.12 7.85 1.59
N VAL A 20 -1.79 7.18 0.65
CA VAL A 20 -1.17 6.68 -0.61
C VAL A 20 -1.03 7.79 -1.68
N GLY A 21 -1.28 9.05 -1.32
CA GLY A 21 -1.10 10.21 -2.21
C GLY A 21 -2.40 10.84 -2.69
N ASN A 22 -3.40 10.97 -1.81
CA ASN A 22 -4.72 11.54 -2.13
C ASN A 22 -5.44 10.83 -3.30
N LEU A 23 -5.41 9.51 -3.28
CA LEU A 23 -6.09 8.66 -4.26
C LEU A 23 -7.62 8.78 -4.12
N ASP A 24 -8.35 8.77 -5.24
CA ASP A 24 -9.81 8.66 -5.18
C ASP A 24 -10.29 7.30 -4.62
N LEU A 25 -11.39 7.33 -3.86
CA LEU A 25 -11.98 6.16 -3.23
C LEU A 25 -12.38 5.08 -4.26
N SER A 26 -12.86 5.48 -5.44
CA SER A 26 -13.24 4.53 -6.49
C SER A 26 -12.03 3.83 -7.10
N THR A 27 -10.91 4.55 -7.20
CA THR A 27 -9.66 4.00 -7.72
C THR A 27 -9.09 2.97 -6.77
N LEU A 28 -9.17 3.21 -5.46
CA LEU A 28 -8.76 2.23 -4.46
C LEU A 28 -9.58 0.94 -4.56
N ASP A 29 -10.91 1.02 -4.71
CA ASP A 29 -11.76 -0.17 -4.90
C ASP A 29 -11.38 -0.95 -6.15
N LYS A 30 -11.14 -0.26 -7.27
CA LYS A 30 -10.70 -0.88 -8.52
C LYS A 30 -9.37 -1.59 -8.34
N TRP A 31 -8.44 -1.01 -7.59
CA TRP A 31 -7.13 -1.64 -7.35
C TRP A 31 -7.25 -2.87 -6.45
N ILE A 32 -8.10 -2.83 -5.42
CA ILE A 32 -8.38 -3.99 -4.56
C ILE A 32 -9.02 -5.11 -5.40
N ALA A 33 -10.03 -4.79 -6.21
CA ALA A 33 -10.70 -5.76 -7.09
C ALA A 33 -9.73 -6.37 -8.12
N ALA A 34 -8.81 -5.55 -8.66
CA ALA A 34 -7.78 -5.96 -9.59
C ALA A 34 -6.58 -6.67 -8.92
N LYS A 35 -6.61 -6.90 -7.59
CA LYS A 35 -5.49 -7.46 -6.81
C LYS A 35 -4.18 -6.66 -6.93
N LYS A 36 -4.29 -5.36 -7.24
CA LYS A 36 -3.17 -4.41 -7.33
C LYS A 36 -2.89 -3.66 -6.03
N PHE A 37 -3.77 -3.80 -5.04
CA PHE A 37 -3.66 -3.24 -3.70
C PHE A 37 -4.04 -4.31 -2.67
N PRO A 38 -3.44 -4.32 -1.46
CA PRO A 38 -3.78 -5.30 -0.43
C PRO A 38 -5.26 -5.27 -0.04
N LYS A 39 -5.80 -6.45 0.26
CA LYS A 39 -7.14 -6.57 0.85
C LYS A 39 -7.15 -5.95 2.26
N PRO A 40 -8.31 -5.49 2.75
CA PRO A 40 -8.44 -5.03 4.14
C PRO A 40 -8.06 -6.14 5.12
N ASP A 41 -7.32 -5.79 6.16
CA ASP A 41 -6.99 -6.68 7.29
C ASP A 41 -8.24 -7.03 8.12
N LEU A 42 -9.20 -6.11 8.16
CA LEU A 42 -10.41 -6.26 8.95
C LEU A 42 -11.59 -5.55 8.29
N TYR A 43 -12.79 -6.10 8.50
CA TYR A 43 -14.06 -5.43 8.22
C TYR A 43 -14.79 -5.14 9.53
N LEU A 44 -15.12 -3.88 9.78
CA LEU A 44 -16.04 -3.47 10.84
C LEU A 44 -17.41 -3.24 10.20
N GLY A 45 -18.22 -4.30 10.17
CA GLY A 45 -19.43 -4.34 9.36
C GLY A 45 -19.09 -4.23 7.88
N ARG A 46 -19.63 -3.22 7.19
CA ARG A 46 -19.32 -2.94 5.77
C ARG A 46 -18.11 -2.02 5.58
N GLN A 47 -17.44 -1.62 6.65
CA GLN A 47 -16.35 -0.66 6.57
C GLN A 47 -14.99 -1.37 6.65
N PRO A 48 -14.19 -1.33 5.58
CA PRO A 48 -12.87 -1.95 5.58
C PRO A 48 -11.87 -1.15 6.44
N ARG A 49 -10.89 -1.87 6.97
CA ARG A 49 -9.77 -1.35 7.76
C ARG A 49 -8.47 -1.99 7.30
N TRP A 50 -7.44 -1.17 7.14
CA TRP A 50 -6.07 -1.62 6.84
C TRP A 50 -5.16 -1.25 7.99
N LYS A 51 -4.30 -2.17 8.39
CA LYS A 51 -3.15 -1.85 9.24
C LYS A 51 -2.21 -0.93 8.48
N LEU A 52 -1.58 -0.01 9.20
CA LEU A 52 -0.59 0.89 8.61
C LEU A 52 0.61 0.09 8.09
N SER A 53 1.03 -0.96 8.81
CA SER A 53 2.09 -1.86 8.32
C SER A 53 1.76 -2.52 6.98
N THR A 54 0.52 -2.96 6.78
CA THR A 54 0.05 -3.56 5.51
C THR A 54 0.16 -2.57 4.35
N VAL A 55 -0.18 -1.30 4.58
CA VAL A 55 -0.07 -0.25 3.57
C VAL A 55 1.39 0.10 3.29
N ASN A 56 2.22 0.22 4.34
CA ASN A 56 3.65 0.51 4.19
C ASN A 56 4.38 -0.59 3.43
N PHE A 57 4.15 -1.85 3.81
CA PHE A 57 4.72 -3.00 3.11
C PHE A 57 4.36 -2.97 1.61
N TYR A 58 3.12 -2.65 1.27
CA TYR A 58 2.71 -2.48 -0.11
C TYR A 58 3.48 -1.37 -0.84
N LEU A 59 3.65 -0.20 -0.21
CA LEU A 59 4.37 0.92 -0.79
C LEU A 59 5.85 0.58 -1.00
N GLU A 60 6.49 -0.07 -0.03
CA GLU A 60 7.88 -0.54 -0.12
C GLU A 60 8.06 -1.53 -1.27
N GLN A 61 7.14 -2.49 -1.43
CA GLN A 61 7.15 -3.42 -2.56
C GLN A 61 7.04 -2.68 -3.91
N LYS A 62 6.18 -1.66 -4.00
CA LYS A 62 6.04 -0.86 -5.22
C LYS A 62 7.25 0.01 -5.52
N GLU A 63 7.90 0.53 -4.49
CA GLU A 63 9.15 1.26 -4.66
C GLU A 63 10.27 0.33 -5.14
N GLN A 64 10.40 -0.88 -4.56
CA GLN A 64 11.36 -1.88 -5.01
C GLN A 64 11.13 -2.29 -6.48
N GLU A 65 9.88 -2.61 -6.85
CA GLU A 65 9.51 -2.92 -8.24
C GLU A 65 9.89 -1.77 -9.21
N TYR A 66 9.75 -0.52 -8.79
CA TYR A 66 10.11 0.64 -9.60
C TYR A 66 11.63 0.77 -9.76
N GLN A 67 12.39 0.63 -8.67
CA GLN A 67 13.85 0.70 -8.71
C GLN A 67 14.45 -0.42 -9.57
N GLU A 68 13.93 -1.64 -9.51
CA GLU A 68 14.37 -2.76 -10.35
C GLU A 68 14.13 -2.49 -11.85
N LYS A 69 12.96 -1.94 -12.20
CA LYS A 69 12.65 -1.56 -13.60
C LYS A 69 13.60 -0.50 -14.13
N GLN A 70 13.95 0.49 -13.32
CA GLN A 70 14.89 1.54 -13.71
C GLN A 70 16.30 0.99 -13.92
N LYS A 71 16.80 0.14 -13.00
CA LYS A 71 18.11 -0.52 -13.14
C LYS A 71 18.19 -1.39 -14.39
N ASN A 72 17.14 -2.17 -14.67
CA ASN A 72 17.10 -3.02 -15.86
C ASN A 72 17.14 -2.18 -17.16
N ASN A 73 16.35 -1.10 -17.23
CA ASN A 73 16.34 -0.22 -18.39
C ASN A 73 17.68 0.51 -18.61
N GLN A 74 18.41 0.85 -17.55
CA GLN A 74 19.74 1.47 -17.65
C GLN A 74 20.82 0.47 -18.07
N SER A 75 20.72 -0.79 -17.63
CA SER A 75 21.62 -1.87 -18.07
C SER A 75 21.50 -2.17 -19.57
N VAL A 76 20.27 -2.20 -20.11
CA VAL A 76 20.04 -2.41 -21.56
C VAL A 76 20.63 -1.27 -22.40
N ARG A 77 20.62 -0.03 -21.87
CA ARG A 77 21.15 1.15 -22.58
C ARG A 77 22.68 1.24 -22.65
N LEU A 78 23.39 0.61 -21.72
CA LEU A 78 24.86 0.62 -21.65
C LEU A 78 25.50 -0.58 -22.39
N SER A 79 24.68 -1.48 -22.94
CA SER A 79 25.11 -2.72 -23.58
C SER A 79 25.10 -2.66 -25.13
N ILE A 80 24.98 -1.45 -25.71
CA ILE A 80 24.95 -1.17 -27.16
C ILE A 80 26.06 -0.18 -27.47
#